data_AF-A0A6A4X3W6-F1
#
_entry.id   AF-A0A6A4X3W6-F1
#
_cell.length_a   1.000
_cell.length_b   1.000
_cell.length_c   1.000
_cell.angle_alpha   90.00
_cell.angle_beta   90.00
_cell.angle_gamma   90.00
#
_symmetry.space_group_name_H-M   'P 1'
#
loop_
_entity.id
_entity.type
_entity.pdbx_description
1 polymer ?
#
loop_
_entity_poly.entity_id
_entity_poly.type
_entity_poly.pdbx_seq_one_letter_code
_entity_poly.pdbx_strand_id
1 'polypeptide(L)'
;MLLQRPLPRRGGAVRALRHAVAGDQEYMRRQAAERFDQITDALRQLPRSVLLVIRNMNLIRAITAEHGSHVDRYRLMARSATQGAFRVEGAGVTARLAGYWQRFVFDWRLFVDSVKMWAMRRTIWLLTLLGRAPPEMARIADQF
;
A
#
# COMPACT_ATOMS: atom_id res chain seq x y z
N MET A 1 8.52 -11.91 8.18
CA MET A 1 7.55 -10.98 7.55
C MET A 1 7.76 -9.60 8.12
N LEU A 2 8.07 -8.62 7.28
CA LEU A 2 8.31 -7.23 7.70
C LEU A 2 6.98 -6.46 7.64
N LEU A 3 6.71 -5.64 8.65
CA LEU A 3 5.65 -4.63 8.60
C LEU A 3 5.88 -3.77 7.36
N GLN A 4 4.82 -3.49 6.60
CA GLN A 4 4.91 -2.66 5.40
C GLN A 4 5.58 -1.34 5.74
N ARG A 5 6.58 -0.93 4.96
CA ARG A 5 7.17 0.40 5.06
C ARG A 5 6.07 1.44 4.84
N PRO A 6 6.00 2.50 5.66
CA PRO A 6 5.07 3.59 5.40
C PRO A 6 5.35 4.18 4.01
N LEU A 7 4.31 4.24 3.17
CA LEU A 7 4.42 4.80 1.83
C LEU A 7 4.81 6.29 1.94
N PRO A 8 5.87 6.73 1.24
CA PRO A 8 6.29 8.12 1.31
C PRO A 8 5.18 9.01 0.73
N ARG A 9 4.63 9.86 1.59
CA ARG A 9 3.56 10.80 1.25
C ARG A 9 4.18 11.96 0.46
N ARG A 10 4.13 11.87 -0.88
CA ARG A 10 4.51 12.89 -1.91
C ARG A 10 5.96 12.76 -2.46
N GLY A 11 6.09 12.76 -3.79
CA GLY A 11 7.37 12.77 -4.52
C GLY A 11 8.21 11.48 -4.52
N GLY A 12 7.70 10.41 -3.87
CA GLY A 12 8.49 9.24 -3.52
C GLY A 12 8.59 8.13 -4.55
N ALA A 13 7.94 8.18 -5.72
CA ALA A 13 7.95 7.07 -6.69
C ALA A 13 9.37 6.70 -7.15
N VAL A 14 10.21 7.71 -7.42
CA VAL A 14 11.61 7.51 -7.83
C VAL A 14 12.49 7.01 -6.66
N ARG A 15 12.17 7.44 -5.43
CA ARG A 15 12.88 7.00 -4.22
C ARG A 15 12.47 5.58 -3.80
N ALA A 16 11.21 5.22 -3.97
CA ALA A 16 10.68 3.87 -3.79
C ALA A 16 11.32 2.90 -4.80
N LEU A 17 11.47 3.31 -6.06
CA LEU A 17 12.22 2.55 -7.06
C LEU A 17 13.70 2.39 -6.69
N ARG A 18 14.41 3.44 -6.26
CA ARG A 18 15.83 3.34 -5.86
C ARG A 18 16.07 2.34 -4.72
N HIS A 19 15.13 2.23 -3.78
CA HIS A 19 15.26 1.31 -2.65
C HIS A 19 14.80 -0.11 -2.99
N ALA A 20 13.88 -0.29 -3.93
CA ALA A 20 13.52 -1.63 -4.45
C ALA A 20 14.69 -2.32 -5.18
N VAL A 21 15.69 -1.55 -5.61
CA VAL A 21 16.87 -2.00 -6.38
C VAL A 21 18.05 -2.39 -5.50
N ALA A 22 18.05 -2.04 -4.21
CA ALA A 22 19.18 -2.28 -3.32
C ALA A 22 18.70 -2.81 -1.95
N GLY A 23 18.91 -4.11 -1.69
CA GLY A 23 19.03 -4.67 -0.34
C GLY A 23 17.91 -4.32 0.67
N ASP A 24 16.68 -4.03 0.23
CA ASP A 24 15.64 -3.41 1.07
C ASP A 24 15.26 -4.29 2.27
N GLN A 25 15.32 -5.62 2.12
CA GLN A 25 15.11 -6.55 3.25
C GLN A 25 16.19 -6.44 4.32
N GLU A 26 17.44 -6.26 3.92
CA GLU A 26 18.57 -6.16 4.84
C GLU A 26 18.53 -4.82 5.58
N TYR A 27 18.23 -3.73 4.86
CA TYR A 27 17.98 -2.42 5.45
C TYR A 27 16.82 -2.45 6.45
N MET A 28 15.69 -3.06 6.10
CA MET A 28 14.54 -3.20 7.00
C MET A 28 14.85 -4.08 8.22
N ARG A 29 15.60 -5.18 8.04
CA ARG A 29 16.04 -6.04 9.14
C ARG A 29 16.97 -5.28 10.09
N ARG A 30 17.90 -4.49 9.57
CA ARG A 30 18.80 -3.65 10.36
C ARG A 30 18.04 -2.60 11.15
N GLN A 31 17.11 -1.88 10.52
CA GLN A 31 16.29 -0.88 11.21
C GLN A 31 15.41 -1.52 12.30
N ALA A 32 14.85 -2.71 12.02
CA ALA A 32 14.07 -3.46 13.01
C ALA A 32 14.93 -3.93 14.19
N ALA A 33 16.19 -4.34 13.93
CA ALA A 33 17.13 -4.73 14.98
C ALA A 33 17.52 -3.54 15.86
N GLU A 34 17.79 -2.37 15.27
CA GLU A 34 18.12 -1.13 15.99
C GLU A 34 16.96 -0.60 16.86
N ARG A 35 15.71 -1.00 16.55
CA ARG A 35 14.48 -0.51 17.23
C ARG A 35 13.66 -1.64 17.86
N PHE A 36 14.26 -2.80 18.05
CA PHE A 36 13.54 -4.01 18.45
C PHE A 36 12.81 -3.84 19.79
N ASP A 37 13.47 -3.20 20.76
CA ASP A 37 12.89 -2.97 22.09
C ASP A 37 11.66 -2.08 22.02
N GLN A 38 11.74 -0.97 21.27
CA GLN A 38 10.62 -0.04 21.05
C GLN A 38 9.44 -0.74 20.35
N ILE A 39 9.72 -1.60 19.37
CA ILE A 39 8.70 -2.38 18.68
C ILE A 39 8.05 -3.38 19.63
N THR A 40 8.84 -4.08 20.43
CA THR A 40 8.36 -5.10 21.37
C THR A 40 7.49 -4.48 22.46
N ASP A 41 7.91 -3.34 23.02
CA ASP A 41 7.14 -2.61 24.01
C ASP A 41 5.80 -2.11 23.44
N ALA A 42 5.82 -1.56 22.23
CA ALA A 42 4.58 -1.17 21.55
C ALA A 42 3.65 -2.36 21.32
N LEU A 43 4.17 -3.50 20.86
CA LEU A 43 3.37 -4.71 20.64
C LEU A 43 2.82 -5.29 21.95
N ARG A 44 3.55 -5.18 23.07
CA ARG A 44 3.08 -5.60 24.40
C ARG A 44 1.95 -4.74 24.92
N GLN A 45 1.94 -3.46 24.57
CA GLN A 45 0.89 -2.51 24.97
C GLN A 45 -0.40 -2.70 24.16
N LEU A 46 -0.37 -3.41 23.02
CA LEU A 46 -1.55 -3.65 22.20
C LEU A 46 -2.50 -4.69 22.82
N PRO A 47 -3.83 -4.46 22.73
CA PRO A 47 -4.80 -5.49 23.09
C PRO A 47 -4.62 -6.77 22.26
N ARG A 48 -4.85 -7.94 22.87
CA ARG A 48 -4.70 -9.25 22.21
C ARG A 48 -5.53 -9.37 20.92
N SER A 49 -6.70 -8.74 20.88
CA SER A 49 -7.56 -8.70 19.69
C SER A 49 -6.87 -8.03 18.50
N VAL A 50 -6.13 -6.94 18.72
CA VAL A 50 -5.40 -6.21 17.67
C VAL A 50 -4.22 -7.05 17.15
N LEU A 51 -3.47 -7.71 18.04
CA LEU A 51 -2.38 -8.61 17.64
C LEU A 51 -2.88 -9.76 16.75
N LEU A 52 -4.06 -10.30 17.06
CA LEU A 52 -4.70 -11.35 16.28
C LEU A 52 -5.09 -10.86 14.88
N VAL A 53 -5.64 -9.64 14.77
CA VAL A 53 -5.95 -9.00 13.48
C VAL A 53 -4.70 -8.82 12.64
N ILE A 54 -3.60 -8.33 13.23
CA ILE A 54 -2.31 -8.16 12.53
C ILE A 54 -1.82 -9.52 12.00
N ARG A 55 -1.89 -10.58 12.82
CA ARG A 55 -1.49 -11.94 12.41
C ARG A 55 -2.35 -12.48 11.26
N ASN A 56 -3.67 -12.34 11.36
CA ASN A 56 -4.59 -12.79 10.30
C ASN A 56 -4.37 -12.05 8.99
N MET A 57 -4.13 -10.75 9.05
CA MET A 57 -3.83 -9.95 7.85
C MET A 57 -2.55 -10.42 7.17
N ASN A 58 -1.53 -10.79 7.95
CA ASN A 58 -0.28 -11.37 7.41
C ASN A 58 -0.52 -12.74 6.76
N LEU A 59 -1.36 -13.59 7.35
CA LEU A 59 -1.73 -14.89 6.77
C LEU A 59 -2.46 -14.73 5.43
N ILE A 60 -3.47 -13.85 5.37
CA ILE A 60 -4.22 -13.55 4.14
C ILE A 60 -3.24 -13.09 3.06
N ARG A 61 -2.29 -12.20 3.39
CA ARG A 61 -1.28 -11.74 2.44
C ARG A 61 -0.40 -12.87 1.90
N ALA A 62 0.00 -13.84 2.73
CA ALA A 62 0.76 -15.01 2.28
C ALA A 62 -0.06 -15.86 1.29
N ILE A 63 -1.28 -16.23 1.67
CA ILE A 63 -2.19 -17.03 0.82
C ILE A 63 -2.42 -16.34 -0.53
N THR A 64 -2.68 -15.02 -0.50
CA THR A 64 -2.95 -14.27 -1.73
C THR A 64 -1.69 -14.06 -2.60
N ALA A 65 -0.49 -14.11 -2.00
CA ALA A 65 0.75 -14.05 -2.77
C ALA A 65 0.99 -15.38 -3.50
N GLU A 66 0.65 -16.50 -2.86
CA GLU A 66 0.74 -17.84 -3.44
C GLU A 66 -0.26 -18.04 -4.59
N HIS A 67 -1.46 -17.47 -4.50
CA HIS A 67 -2.51 -17.60 -5.52
C HIS A 67 -2.40 -16.64 -6.73
N GLY A 68 -1.34 -15.83 -6.81
CA GLY A 68 -1.23 -14.77 -7.81
C GLY A 68 -2.09 -13.55 -7.42
N SER A 69 -1.46 -12.41 -7.19
CA SER A 69 -2.15 -11.24 -6.66
C SER A 69 -3.02 -10.54 -7.70
N HIS A 70 -4.25 -11.03 -7.89
CA HIS A 70 -5.24 -10.39 -8.78
C HIS A 70 -5.97 -9.18 -8.15
N VAL A 71 -5.80 -8.94 -6.84
CA VAL A 71 -6.57 -7.93 -6.10
C VAL A 71 -5.72 -6.69 -5.78
N ASP A 72 -6.18 -5.52 -6.21
CA ASP A 72 -5.65 -4.22 -5.78
C ASP A 72 -6.07 -3.92 -4.33
N ARG A 73 -5.25 -4.40 -3.40
CA ARG A 73 -5.48 -4.29 -1.95
C ARG A 73 -5.40 -2.84 -1.46
N TYR A 74 -4.59 -2.00 -2.11
CA TYR A 74 -4.47 -0.59 -1.73
C TYR A 74 -5.79 0.14 -1.98
N ARG A 75 -6.40 -0.10 -3.15
CA ARG A 75 -7.71 0.45 -3.47
C ARG A 75 -8.81 -0.04 -2.52
N LEU A 76 -8.82 -1.34 -2.24
CA LEU A 76 -9.80 -1.93 -1.31
C LEU A 76 -9.64 -1.39 0.11
N MET A 77 -8.42 -1.33 0.63
CA MET A 77 -8.14 -0.77 1.96
C MET A 77 -8.49 0.71 2.04
N ALA A 78 -8.14 1.50 1.03
CA ALA A 78 -8.47 2.93 0.98
C ALA A 78 -9.99 3.14 0.98
N ARG A 79 -10.73 2.34 0.20
CA ARG A 79 -12.20 2.38 0.20
C ARG A 79 -12.77 1.98 1.56
N SER A 80 -12.31 0.88 2.15
CA SER A 80 -12.79 0.43 3.47
C SER A 80 -12.49 1.42 4.59
N ALA A 81 -11.29 2.02 4.62
CA ALA A 81 -10.92 3.02 5.63
C ALA A 81 -11.74 4.31 5.54
N THR A 82 -12.16 4.68 4.32
CA THR A 82 -12.94 5.91 4.10
C THR A 82 -14.45 5.72 4.16
N GLN A 83 -14.96 4.48 4.21
CA GLN A 83 -16.41 4.20 4.25
C GLN A 83 -17.13 4.90 5.42
N GLY A 84 -16.47 5.02 6.59
CA GLY A 84 -17.03 5.70 7.75
C GLY A 84 -17.03 7.22 7.62
N ALA A 85 -16.03 7.80 6.93
CA ALA A 85 -15.89 9.25 6.80
C ALA A 85 -17.00 9.91 5.97
N PHE A 86 -17.65 9.15 5.09
CA PHE A 86 -18.74 9.64 4.23
C PHE A 86 -20.15 9.36 4.78
N ARG A 87 -20.26 8.66 5.92
CA ARG A 87 -21.53 8.40 6.59
C ARG A 87 -21.73 9.43 7.70
N VAL A 88 -22.48 10.48 7.38
CA VAL A 88 -22.93 11.44 8.40
C VAL A 88 -24.30 10.97 8.91
N GLU A 89 -24.34 10.39 10.10
CA GLU A 89 -25.57 10.03 10.78
C GLU A 89 -26.33 11.31 11.20
N GLY A 90 -27.65 11.37 10.96
CA GLY A 90 -28.46 12.55 11.28
C GLY A 90 -28.34 13.76 10.33
N ALA A 91 -27.59 13.64 9.22
CA ALA A 91 -27.39 14.74 8.28
C ALA A 91 -28.60 15.01 7.38
N GLY A 92 -28.91 16.28 7.16
CA GLY A 92 -29.90 16.74 6.17
C GLY A 92 -29.54 16.37 4.74
N VAL A 93 -30.49 16.52 3.81
CA VAL A 93 -30.36 16.10 2.40
C VAL A 93 -29.14 16.72 1.71
N THR A 94 -28.82 17.98 2.03
CA THR A 94 -27.66 18.72 1.50
C THR A 94 -26.32 18.12 1.98
N ALA A 95 -26.22 17.74 3.25
CA ALA A 95 -25.03 17.10 3.82
C ALA A 95 -24.81 15.70 3.25
N ARG A 96 -25.88 14.96 2.94
CA ARG A 96 -25.78 13.68 2.21
C ARG A 96 -25.24 13.88 0.80
N LEU A 97 -25.75 14.86 0.06
CA LEU A 97 -25.27 15.17 -1.29
C LEU A 97 -23.78 15.55 -1.29
N ALA A 98 -23.37 16.37 -0.32
CA ALA A 98 -21.96 16.72 -0.12
C ALA A 98 -21.09 15.48 0.18
N GLY A 99 -21.59 14.54 1.01
CA GLY A 99 -20.90 13.27 1.28
C GLY A 99 -20.72 12.40 0.03
N TYR A 100 -21.75 12.32 -0.83
CA TYR A 100 -21.64 11.63 -2.12
C TYR A 100 -20.62 12.29 -3.05
N TRP A 101 -20.61 13.63 -3.11
CA TRP A 101 -19.64 14.38 -3.91
C TRP A 101 -18.21 14.14 -3.43
N GLN A 102 -17.96 14.21 -2.12
CA GLN A 102 -16.65 13.92 -1.54
C GLN A 102 -16.18 12.49 -1.83
N ARG A 103 -17.10 11.53 -1.77
CA ARG A 103 -16.82 10.14 -2.15
C ARG A 103 -16.46 10.01 -3.63
N PHE A 104 -17.18 10.68 -4.51
CA PHE A 104 -16.88 10.68 -5.94
C PHE A 104 -15.50 11.30 -6.23
N VAL A 105 -15.18 12.45 -5.63
CA VAL A 105 -13.87 13.10 -5.78
C VAL A 105 -12.75 12.19 -5.26
N PHE A 106 -12.98 11.49 -4.15
CA PHE A 106 -12.03 10.52 -3.61
C PHE A 106 -11.81 9.33 -4.56
N ASP A 107 -12.89 8.73 -5.06
CA ASP A 107 -12.82 7.61 -6.00
C ASP A 107 -12.15 8.03 -7.32
N TRP A 108 -12.41 9.25 -7.80
CA TRP A 108 -11.73 9.84 -8.95
C TRP A 108 -10.23 9.99 -8.73
N ARG A 109 -9.83 10.52 -7.56
CA ARG A 109 -8.41 10.68 -7.22
C ARG A 109 -7.70 9.34 -7.15
N LEU A 110 -8.36 8.34 -6.57
CA LEU A 110 -7.85 6.97 -6.46
C LEU A 110 -7.70 6.33 -7.86
N PHE A 111 -8.65 6.59 -8.77
CA PHE A 111 -8.55 6.16 -10.16
C PHE A 111 -7.36 6.78 -10.89
N VAL A 112 -7.14 8.10 -10.76
CA VAL A 112 -6.00 8.78 -11.35
C VAL A 112 -4.68 8.18 -10.85
N ASP A 113 -4.58 7.87 -9.56
CA ASP A 113 -3.38 7.24 -9.01
C ASP A 113 -3.18 5.81 -9.51
N SER A 114 -4.24 5.01 -9.67
CA SER A 114 -4.16 3.71 -10.34
C SER A 114 -3.67 3.83 -11.79
N VAL A 115 -4.16 4.83 -12.54
CA VAL A 115 -3.71 5.08 -13.92
C VAL A 115 -2.24 5.48 -13.98
N LYS A 116 -1.76 6.31 -13.04
CA LYS A 116 -0.33 6.65 -12.96
C LYS A 116 0.53 5.42 -12.69
N MET A 117 0.13 4.55 -11.77
CA MET A 117 0.86 3.31 -11.46
C MET A 117 0.88 2.35 -12.65
N TRP A 118 -0.24 2.23 -13.37
CA TRP A 118 -0.32 1.46 -14.61
C TRP A 118 0.62 2.02 -15.69
N ALA A 119 0.60 3.34 -15.90
CA ALA A 119 1.45 4.01 -16.88
C ALA A 119 2.94 3.81 -16.53
N MET A 120 3.30 3.98 -15.26
CA MET A 120 4.65 3.74 -14.75
C MET A 120 5.12 2.29 -15.00
N ARG A 121 4.28 1.29 -14.71
CA ARG A 121 4.59 -0.11 -15.02
C ARG A 121 4.80 -0.32 -16.51
N ARG A 122 3.93 0.25 -17.34
CA ARG A 122 4.04 0.15 -18.80
C ARG A 122 5.34 0.80 -19.29
N THR A 123 5.73 1.95 -18.74
CA THR A 123 7.00 2.60 -19.07
C THR A 123 8.20 1.73 -18.68
N ILE A 124 8.20 1.13 -17.48
CA ILE A 124 9.28 0.21 -17.07
C ILE A 124 9.34 -0.99 -18.01
N TRP A 125 8.20 -1.59 -18.34
CA TRP A 125 8.13 -2.70 -19.28
C TRP A 125 8.68 -2.34 -20.67
N LEU A 126 8.30 -1.17 -21.20
CA LEU A 126 8.84 -0.67 -22.47
C LEU A 126 10.35 -0.42 -22.40
N LEU A 127 10.85 0.14 -21.30
CA LEU A 127 12.28 0.37 -21.09
C LEU A 127 13.08 -0.94 -20.99
N THR A 128 12.50 -1.99 -20.40
CA THR A 128 13.11 -3.32 -20.39
C THR A 128 13.07 -3.98 -21.76
N LEU A 129 12.00 -3.78 -22.55
CA LEU A 129 11.92 -4.27 -23.93
C LEU A 129 12.96 -3.60 -24.83
N LEU A 130 13.23 -2.31 -24.62
CA LEU A 130 14.27 -1.54 -25.32
C LEU A 130 15.71 -1.84 -24.83
N GLY A 131 15.90 -2.75 -23.87
CA GLY A 131 17.22 -3.14 -23.37
C GLY A 131 17.97 -2.07 -22.56
N ARG A 132 17.30 -0.98 -22.17
CA ARG A 132 17.90 0.12 -21.38
C ARG A 132 17.74 -0.02 -19.87
N ALA A 133 16.98 -1.01 -19.41
CA ALA A 133 16.72 -1.26 -17.99
C ALA A 133 17.07 -2.70 -17.60
N PRO A 134 17.66 -2.93 -16.41
CA PRO A 134 17.94 -4.27 -15.89
C PRO A 134 16.66 -5.11 -15.81
N PRO A 135 16.70 -6.42 -16.12
CA PRO A 135 15.52 -7.31 -16.10
C PRO A 135 14.90 -7.45 -14.70
N GLU A 136 15.64 -7.12 -13.63
CA GLU A 136 15.14 -7.09 -12.25
C GLU A 136 14.04 -6.05 -12.05
N MET A 137 14.05 -4.95 -12.82
CA MET A 137 13.07 -3.87 -12.72
C MET A 137 11.67 -4.30 -13.20
N ALA A 138 11.60 -5.19 -14.19
CA ALA A 138 10.33 -5.74 -14.68
C ALA A 138 9.63 -6.58 -13.60
N ARG A 139 10.40 -7.38 -12.84
CA ARG A 139 9.87 -8.20 -11.74
C ARG A 139 9.31 -7.36 -10.60
N ILE A 140 9.93 -6.21 -10.32
CA ILE A 140 9.45 -5.25 -9.33
C ILE A 140 8.17 -4.56 -9.82
N ALA A 141 8.12 -4.22 -11.11
CA ALA A 141 6.96 -3.60 -11.72
C ALA A 141 5.71 -4.50 -11.59
N ASP A 142 5.87 -5.83 -11.64
CA ASP A 142 4.80 -6.82 -11.44
C ASP A 142 4.34 -7.00 -9.98
N GLN A 143 5.13 -6.56 -8.99
CA GLN A 143 4.78 -6.66 -7.56
C GLN A 143 3.97 -5.46 -7.02
N PHE A 144 4.04 -4.32 -7.70
CA PHE A 144 3.16 -3.18 -7.45
C PHE A 144 1.87 -3.31 -8.24
#